data_AF-A0A920QBL7-F1
#
_entry.id   AF-A0A920QBL7-F1
#
_cell.length_a   1.000
_cell.length_b   1.000
_cell.length_c   1.000
_cell.angle_alpha   90.00
_cell.angle_beta   90.00
_cell.angle_gamma   90.00
#
_symmetry.space_group_name_H-M   'P 1'
#
loop_
_entity.id
_entity.type
_entity.pdbx_description
1 polymer ?
#
loop_
_entity_poly.entity_id
_entity_poly.type
_entity_poly.pdbx_seq_one_letter_code
_entity_poly.pdbx_strand_id
1 'polypeptide(L)'
;MLLNLPPQVLIILVFCLIFALTFHEFGHAYTAHLCGDDTAKAAGRLSLNPLVHLDLFGSLMVLIVGFGYARPVPINPNNYRVRNC
;
A
#
# COMPACT_ATOMS: atom_id res chain seq x y z
N MET A 1 -8.03 -22.21 -2.63
CA MET A 1 -8.73 -20.95 -2.32
C MET A 1 -8.16 -19.78 -3.12
N LEU A 2 -6.85 -19.49 -3.14
CA LEU A 2 -6.20 -18.83 -4.30
C LEU A 2 -5.01 -19.65 -4.83
N LEU A 3 -4.35 -20.41 -3.96
CA LEU A 3 -3.25 -21.32 -4.29
C LEU A 3 -3.64 -22.54 -5.16
N ASN A 4 -4.93 -22.79 -5.38
CA ASN A 4 -5.41 -23.84 -6.28
C ASN A 4 -5.59 -23.34 -7.73
N LEU A 5 -5.32 -22.06 -7.99
CA LEU A 5 -5.38 -21.48 -9.33
C LEU A 5 -4.20 -22.01 -10.20
N PRO A 6 -4.34 -21.99 -11.53
CA PRO A 6 -3.23 -22.29 -12.42
C PRO A 6 -2.02 -21.43 -12.07
N PRO A 7 -0.78 -21.97 -12.10
CA PRO A 7 0.42 -21.21 -11.73
C PRO A 7 0.57 -19.88 -12.47
N GLN A 8 0.13 -19.83 -13.73
CA GLN A 8 0.14 -18.63 -14.55
C GLN A 8 -0.75 -17.52 -13.95
N VAL A 9 -1.96 -17.88 -13.50
CA VAL A 9 -2.91 -16.94 -12.89
C VAL A 9 -2.38 -16.46 -11.55
N LEU A 10 -1.75 -17.35 -10.77
CA LEU A 10 -1.17 -16.99 -9.47
C LEU A 10 -0.04 -15.96 -9.63
N ILE A 11 0.84 -16.13 -10.62
CA ILE A 11 1.93 -15.18 -10.89
C ILE A 11 1.37 -13.81 -11.28
N ILE A 12 0.36 -13.78 -12.17
CA ILE A 12 -0.30 -12.54 -12.58
C ILE A 12 -0.96 -11.86 -11.38
N LEU A 13 -1.67 -12.63 -10.53
CA LEU A 13 -2.33 -12.10 -9.34
C LEU A 13 -1.33 -11.47 -8.37
N VAL A 14 -0.22 -12.14 -8.08
CA VAL A 14 0.84 -11.62 -7.20
C VAL A 14 1.38 -10.30 -7.75
N PHE A 15 1.67 -10.23 -9.06
CA PHE A 15 2.15 -9.01 -9.68
C PHE A 15 1.12 -7.87 -9.61
N CYS A 16 -0.16 -8.16 -9.89
CA CYS A 16 -1.25 -7.21 -9.77
C CYS A 16 -1.43 -6.70 -8.34
N LEU A 17 -1.33 -7.58 -7.33
CA LEU A 17 -1.45 -7.19 -5.93
C LEU A 17 -0.30 -6.29 -5.48
N ILE A 18 0.94 -6.63 -5.84
CA ILE A 18 2.11 -5.79 -5.55
C ILE A 18 1.91 -4.38 -6.14
N PHE A 19 1.49 -4.31 -7.40
CA PHE A 19 1.28 -3.04 -8.08
C PHE A 19 0.11 -2.26 -7.46
N ALA A 20 -1.04 -2.90 -7.30
CA ALA A 20 -2.25 -2.27 -6.77
C ALA A 20 -2.04 -1.72 -5.34
N LEU A 21 -1.46 -2.50 -4.44
CA LEU A 21 -1.21 -2.07 -3.06
C LEU A 21 -0.16 -0.96 -2.99
N THR A 22 0.90 -1.04 -3.81
CA THR A 22 1.94 0.00 -3.86
C THR A 22 1.35 1.34 -4.29
N PHE A 23 0.55 1.36 -5.36
CA PHE A 23 -0.09 2.59 -5.83
C PHE A 23 -1.19 3.09 -4.91
N HIS A 24 -1.92 2.18 -4.24
CA HIS A 24 -2.93 2.55 -3.25
C HIS A 24 -2.32 3.30 -2.07
N GLU A 25 -1.30 2.71 -1.44
CA GLU A 25 -0.61 3.31 -0.28
C GLU A 25 0.20 4.55 -0.69
N PHE A 26 0.86 4.53 -1.85
CA PHE A 26 1.48 5.73 -2.40
C PHE A 26 0.46 6.84 -2.63
N GLY A 27 -0.75 6.50 -3.09
CA GLY A 27 -1.86 7.43 -3.25
C GLY A 27 -2.19 8.14 -1.95
N HIS A 28 -2.34 7.40 -0.84
CA HIS A 28 -2.57 7.99 0.49
C HIS A 28 -1.41 8.89 0.93
N ALA A 29 -0.17 8.47 0.72
CA ALA A 29 1.01 9.27 1.06
C ALA A 29 1.05 10.58 0.23
N TYR A 30 0.71 10.48 -1.06
CA TYR A 30 0.76 11.59 -2.00
C TYR A 30 -0.37 12.59 -1.74
N THR A 31 -1.60 12.13 -1.50
CA THR A 31 -2.72 13.01 -1.14
C THR A 31 -2.47 13.72 0.19
N ALA A 32 -1.99 13.01 1.21
CA ALA A 32 -1.60 13.62 2.47
C ALA A 32 -0.50 14.69 2.28
N HIS A 33 0.50 14.40 1.45
CA HIS A 33 1.55 15.37 1.11
C HIS A 33 1.00 16.61 0.41
N LEU A 34 0.09 16.45 -0.56
CA LEU A 34 -0.59 17.58 -1.22
C LEU A 34 -1.44 18.40 -0.25
N CYS A 35 -2.03 17.75 0.75
CA CYS A 35 -2.77 18.37 1.83
C CYS A 35 -1.89 19.11 2.86
N GLY A 36 -0.57 18.97 2.77
CA GLY A 36 0.41 19.61 3.64
C GLY A 36 0.97 18.71 4.75
N ASP A 37 0.62 17.43 4.79
CA ASP A 37 1.21 16.49 5.72
C ASP A 37 2.46 15.80 5.15
N ASP A 38 3.63 16.21 5.64
CA ASP A 38 4.91 15.65 5.26
C ASP A 38 5.29 14.38 6.06
N THR A 39 4.42 13.88 6.95
CA THR A 39 4.72 12.71 7.81
C THR A 39 5.09 11.46 7.02
N ALA A 40 4.30 11.12 6.00
CA ALA A 40 4.56 9.98 5.12
C ALA A 40 5.88 10.15 4.35
N LYS A 41 6.18 11.38 3.91
CA LYS A 41 7.41 11.71 3.18
C LYS A 41 8.64 11.58 4.09
N ALA A 42 8.58 12.13 5.30
CA ALA A 42 9.64 12.01 6.31
C ALA A 42 9.89 10.56 6.72
N ALA A 43 8.84 9.73 6.76
CA ALA A 43 8.95 8.29 7.00
C ALA A 43 9.45 7.47 5.79
N GLY A 44 9.80 8.12 4.67
CA GLY A 44 10.25 7.45 3.44
C GLY A 44 9.16 6.65 2.72
N ARG A 45 7.87 6.89 3.05
CA ARG A 45 6.72 6.20 2.46
C ARG A 45 6.17 6.86 1.21
N LEU A 46 6.59 8.11 0.91
CA LEU A 46 6.32 8.73 -0.39
C LEU A 46 7.27 8.19 -1.46
N SER A 47 7.10 6.91 -1.79
CA SER A 47 7.95 6.16 -2.73
C SER A 47 7.11 5.17 -3.52
N LEU A 48 7.50 4.85 -4.75
CA LEU A 48 6.92 3.74 -5.53
C LEU A 48 7.66 2.42 -5.31
N ASN A 49 8.53 2.35 -4.30
CA ASN A 49 9.17 1.10 -3.90
C ASN A 49 8.14 0.19 -3.22
N PRO A 50 7.76 -0.97 -3.80
CA PRO A 50 6.77 -1.86 -3.19
C PRO A 50 7.18 -2.36 -1.80
N LEU A 51 8.49 -2.45 -1.53
CA LEU A 51 9.00 -2.97 -0.25
C LEU A 51 8.67 -2.08 0.96
N VAL A 52 8.39 -0.79 0.76
CA VAL A 52 8.02 0.11 1.87
C VAL A 52 6.52 0.10 2.16
N HIS A 53 5.72 -0.50 1.28
CA HIS A 53 4.26 -0.56 1.34
C HIS A 53 3.72 -1.96 1.62
N LEU A 54 4.46 -3.00 1.28
CA LEU A 54 4.05 -4.38 1.52
C LEU A 54 4.44 -4.84 2.92
N ASP A 55 3.53 -5.54 3.58
CA ASP A 55 3.82 -6.32 4.78
C ASP A 55 3.92 -7.80 4.41
N LEU A 56 4.97 -8.50 4.84
CA LEU A 56 5.20 -9.88 4.45
C LEU A 56 4.08 -10.81 4.95
N PHE A 57 3.66 -10.64 6.21
CA PHE A 57 2.61 -11.47 6.80
C PHE A 57 1.25 -11.11 6.22
N GLY A 58 0.92 -9.81 6.16
CA GLY A 58 -0.33 -9.33 5.58
C GLY A 58 -0.49 -9.74 4.11
N SER A 59 0.57 -9.66 3.31
CA SER A 59 0.55 -10.07 1.90
C SER A 59 0.42 -11.58 1.74
N LEU A 60 1.06 -12.38 2.61
CA LEU A 60 0.93 -13.83 2.58
C LEU A 60 -0.49 -14.28 2.97
N MET A 61 -1.13 -13.58 3.91
CA MET A 61 -2.53 -13.84 4.27
C MET A 61 -3.47 -13.65 3.08
N VAL A 62 -3.23 -12.68 2.20
CA VAL A 62 -4.02 -12.52 0.97
C VAL A 62 -3.96 -13.78 0.11
N LEU A 63 -2.79 -14.43 -0.02
CA LEU A 63 -2.62 -15.62 -0.86
C LEU A 63 -3.25 -16.88 -0.25
N ILE A 64 -3.17 -17.03 1.07
CA ILE A 64 -3.63 -18.24 1.77
C ILE A 64 -5.13 -18.14 2.10
N VAL A 65 -5.53 -17.02 2.68
CA VAL A 65 -6.86 -16.79 3.26
C VAL A 65 -7.77 -16.00 2.32
N GLY A 66 -7.21 -15.27 1.34
CA GLY A 66 -7.97 -14.39 0.45
C GLY A 66 -8.20 -12.98 1.03
N PHE A 67 -7.74 -12.73 2.26
CA PHE A 67 -7.82 -11.43 2.93
C PHE A 67 -6.51 -11.12 3.64
N GLY A 68 -6.11 -9.86 3.67
CA GLY A 68 -4.86 -9.41 4.29
C GLY A 68 -4.75 -7.89 4.25
N TYR A 69 -3.57 -7.38 4.57
CA TYR A 69 -3.32 -5.94 4.69
C TYR A 69 -1.93 -5.56 4.16
N ALA A 70 -1.83 -4.33 3.68
CA ALA A 70 -0.56 -3.68 3.36
C ALA A 70 0.01 -3.02 4.63
N ARG A 71 1.27 -2.56 4.55
CA ARG A 71 1.88 -1.76 5.61
C ARG A 71 1.34 -0.33 5.51
N PRO A 72 0.52 0.13 6.47
CA PRO A 72 -0.15 1.43 6.34
C PRO A 72 0.85 2.59 6.31
N VAL A 73 0.45 3.65 5.61
CA VAL A 73 1.19 4.92 5.55
C VAL A 73 0.86 5.79 6.77
N PRO A 74 1.87 6.34 7.47
CA PRO A 74 1.64 7.22 8.60
C PRO A 74 1.17 8.60 8.11
N ILE A 75 0.04 9.04 8.66
CA ILE A 75 -0.61 10.31 8.34
C ILE A 75 -0.86 11.06 9.66
N ASN A 76 -0.62 12.36 9.67
CA ASN A 76 -0.93 13.25 10.78
C ASN A 76 -1.88 14.38 10.31
N PRO A 77 -3.19 14.24 10.57
CA PRO A 77 -4.19 15.23 10.17
C PRO A 77 -3.96 16.64 10.75
N ASN A 78 -3.24 16.75 11.87
CA ASN A 78 -2.91 18.07 12.44
C ASN A 78 -1.96 18.88 11.54
N ASN A 79 -1.26 18.23 10.61
CA ASN A 79 -0.38 18.89 9.65
C ASN A 79 -1.12 19.36 8.39
N TYR A 80 -2.42 19.08 8.24
CA TYR A 80 -3.17 19.50 7.06
C TYR A 80 -3.29 21.03 7.02
N ARG A 81 -2.80 21.60 5.92
CA ARG A 81 -2.78 23.05 5.68
C ARG A 81 -3.90 23.49 4.74
N VAL A 82 -4.52 22.56 4.03
CA VAL A 82 -5.62 22.80 3.10
C VAL A 82 -6.94 22.46 3.80
N ARG A 83 -7.91 23.39 3.77
CA ARG A 83 -9.17 23.30 4.51
C ARG A 83 -10.15 22.21 4.03
N ASN A 84 -9.98 21.72 2.81
CA ASN A 84 -10.85 20.72 2.17
C ASN A 84 -10.09 19.44 1.83
N CYS A 85 -9.12 19.11 2.68
CA CYS A 85 -8.57 17.77 2.82
C CYS A 85 -9.34 17.04 3.93
#